data_AF-A0A534UUL5-F1
#
_entry.id   AF-A0A534UUL5-F1
#
_cell.length_a   1.000
_cell.length_b   1.000
_cell.length_c   1.000
_cell.angle_alpha   90.00
_cell.angle_beta   90.00
_cell.angle_gamma   90.00
#
_symmetry.space_group_name_H-M   'P 1'
#
loop_
_entity.id
_entity.type
_entity.pdbx_description
1 polymer ?
#
loop_
_entity_poly.entity_id
_entity_poly.type
_entity_poly.pdbx_seq_one_letter_code
_entity_poly.pdbx_strand_id
1 'polypeptide(L)'
;MSLCAEWHGHIDPDLFGDELAMLGNLYSQALIGCEDNNHGGTTNRALRRLGYPTLYYRQELDDRGVRKTQKLGWLTSTITRPIMIDDLAALIREGFSCPSKETIEEMMSFVVKDDGKAEAEASCFDDRVVCAAIAVQLHKTTGLERIYSNLRRR
;
A
#
# COMPACT_ATOMS: atom_id res chain seq x y z
N MET A 1 -9.91 -6.20 7.68
CA MET A 1 -8.97 -6.36 6.54
C MET A 1 -8.06 -7.54 6.84
N SER A 2 -7.64 -8.31 5.83
CA SER A 2 -6.74 -9.48 5.97
C SER A 2 -5.73 -9.51 4.83
N LEU A 3 -4.52 -10.01 5.08
CA LEU A 3 -3.52 -10.29 4.05
C LEU A 3 -3.84 -11.65 3.41
N CYS A 4 -4.08 -11.68 2.10
CA CYS A 4 -4.45 -12.90 1.37
C CYS A 4 -3.31 -13.47 0.52
N ALA A 5 -2.40 -12.62 0.05
CA ALA A 5 -1.23 -12.98 -0.73
C ALA A 5 -0.18 -11.87 -0.61
N GLU A 6 1.07 -12.26 -0.76
CA GLU A 6 2.21 -11.35 -0.86
C GLU A 6 3.14 -11.81 -1.98
N TRP A 7 3.81 -10.86 -2.60
CA TRP A 7 4.90 -11.10 -3.53
C TRP A 7 6.13 -10.38 -3.01
N HIS A 8 7.26 -11.09 -2.93
CA HIS A 8 8.52 -10.53 -2.47
C HIS A 8 9.67 -11.12 -3.28
N GLY A 9 10.48 -10.24 -3.87
CA GLY A 9 11.65 -10.63 -4.66
C GLY A 9 12.30 -9.43 -5.34
N HIS A 10 13.34 -9.71 -6.11
CA HIS A 10 14.01 -8.71 -6.94
C HIS A 10 13.55 -8.87 -8.39
N ILE A 11 13.03 -7.79 -8.96
CA ILE A 11 12.59 -7.71 -10.34
C ILE A 11 12.75 -6.27 -10.82
N ASP A 12 12.96 -6.09 -12.12
CA ASP A 12 13.02 -4.74 -12.69
C ASP A 12 11.67 -4.03 -12.55
N PRO A 13 11.64 -2.72 -12.23
CA PRO A 13 10.40 -2.01 -11.90
C PRO A 13 9.33 -2.00 -13.01
N ASP A 14 9.72 -2.09 -14.27
CA ASP A 14 8.80 -2.16 -15.40
C ASP A 14 8.16 -3.54 -15.53
N LEU A 15 8.96 -4.62 -15.44
CA LEU A 15 8.47 -5.99 -15.38
C LEU A 15 7.60 -6.23 -14.14
N PHE A 16 7.92 -5.56 -13.03
CA PHE A 16 7.06 -5.58 -11.84
C PHE A 16 5.65 -5.05 -12.13
N GLY A 17 5.53 -4.05 -13.00
CA GLY A 17 4.23 -3.53 -13.42
C GLY A 17 3.38 -4.57 -14.13
N ASP A 18 4.00 -5.45 -14.93
CA ASP A 18 3.31 -6.55 -15.60
C ASP A 18 2.82 -7.60 -14.57
N GLU A 19 3.68 -7.99 -13.63
CA GLU A 19 3.32 -8.92 -12.53
C GLU A 19 2.17 -8.39 -11.67
N LEU A 20 2.22 -7.11 -11.29
CA LEU A 20 1.17 -6.47 -10.52
C LEU A 20 -0.16 -6.41 -11.29
N ALA A 21 -0.13 -6.15 -12.60
CA ALA A 21 -1.34 -6.17 -13.41
C ALA A 21 -1.95 -7.58 -13.48
N MET A 22 -1.13 -8.62 -13.62
CA MET A 22 -1.58 -10.01 -13.60
C MET A 22 -2.22 -10.39 -12.26
N LEU A 23 -1.54 -10.10 -11.15
CA LEU A 23 -2.06 -10.33 -9.80
C LEU A 23 -3.34 -9.53 -9.55
N GLY A 24 -3.36 -8.25 -9.93
CA GLY A 24 -4.54 -7.41 -9.80
C GLY A 24 -5.76 -7.97 -10.53
N ASN A 25 -5.56 -8.47 -11.75
CA ASN A 25 -6.61 -9.13 -12.53
C ASN A 25 -7.08 -10.45 -11.89
N LEU A 26 -6.17 -11.25 -11.32
CA LEU A 26 -6.50 -12.46 -10.57
C LEU A 26 -7.40 -12.14 -9.35
N TYR A 27 -7.17 -11.01 -8.69
CA TYR A 27 -7.94 -10.53 -7.54
C TYR A 27 -9.07 -9.56 -7.93
N SER A 28 -9.80 -9.87 -9.01
CA SER A 28 -10.99 -9.12 -9.46
C SER A 28 -10.72 -7.64 -9.75
N GLN A 29 -9.65 -7.35 -10.49
CA GLN A 29 -9.18 -6.00 -10.78
C GLN A 29 -8.93 -5.20 -9.49
N ALA A 30 -8.13 -5.77 -8.58
CA ALA A 30 -7.78 -5.16 -7.29
C ALA A 30 -7.25 -3.73 -7.45
N LEU A 31 -7.53 -2.86 -6.47
CA LEU A 31 -6.99 -1.50 -6.45
C LEU A 31 -5.48 -1.57 -6.22
N ILE A 32 -4.69 -1.05 -7.16
CA ILE A 32 -3.24 -1.01 -7.03
C ILE A 32 -2.79 0.42 -6.73
N GLY A 33 -2.03 0.60 -5.65
CA GLY A 33 -1.33 1.85 -5.36
C GLY A 33 0.09 1.56 -4.92
N CYS A 34 1.02 1.62 -5.87
CA CYS A 34 2.44 1.50 -5.57
C CYS A 34 2.94 2.76 -4.86
N GLU A 35 3.91 2.59 -3.97
CA GLU A 35 4.66 3.72 -3.42
C GLU A 35 5.36 4.47 -4.56
N ASP A 36 5.25 5.79 -4.56
CA ASP A 36 5.85 6.71 -5.53
C ASP A 36 7.13 7.29 -4.93
N ASN A 37 8.08 6.41 -4.60
CA ASN A 37 9.45 6.75 -4.23
C ASN A 37 10.42 6.14 -5.25
N ASN A 38 11.56 6.77 -5.52
CA ASN A 38 12.65 6.28 -6.36
C ASN A 38 12.21 5.47 -7.62
N HIS A 39 12.20 4.13 -7.54
CA HIS A 39 11.85 3.21 -8.63
C HIS A 39 10.33 3.04 -8.86
N GLY A 40 9.50 3.32 -7.87
CA GLY A 40 8.05 3.16 -7.93
C GLY A 40 7.37 4.01 -9.02
N GLY A 41 7.98 5.13 -9.40
CA GLY A 41 7.54 5.92 -10.55
C GLY A 41 7.58 5.14 -11.88
N THR A 42 8.54 4.23 -12.05
CA THR A 42 8.63 3.36 -13.25
C THR A 42 7.54 2.30 -13.23
N THR A 43 7.31 1.64 -12.10
CA THR A 43 6.22 0.65 -11.93
C THR A 43 4.85 1.28 -12.17
N ASN A 44 4.61 2.46 -11.59
CA ASN A 44 3.39 3.24 -11.82
C ASN A 44 3.19 3.58 -13.31
N ARG A 45 4.26 3.99 -14.01
CA ARG A 45 4.19 4.24 -15.47
C ARG A 45 3.89 2.97 -16.27
N ALA A 46 4.47 1.83 -15.89
CA ALA A 46 4.22 0.55 -16.54
C ALA A 46 2.74 0.15 -16.41
N LEU A 47 2.19 0.18 -15.19
CA LEU A 47 0.76 -0.07 -14.92
C LEU A 47 -0.17 0.85 -15.73
N ARG A 48 0.18 2.15 -15.82
CA ARG A 48 -0.58 3.11 -16.62
C ARG A 48 -0.50 2.80 -18.12
N ARG A 49 0.67 2.40 -18.63
CA ARG A 49 0.87 2.00 -20.04
C ARG A 49 0.08 0.75 -20.40
N LEU A 50 -0.01 -0.21 -19.47
CA LEU A 50 -0.83 -1.42 -19.61
C LEU A 50 -2.34 -1.14 -19.60
N GLY A 51 -2.76 0.07 -19.24
CA GLY A 51 -4.18 0.43 -19.16
C GLY A 51 -4.89 -0.26 -17.99
N TYR A 52 -4.19 -0.57 -16.91
CA TYR A 52 -4.80 -1.19 -15.74
C TYR A 52 -5.92 -0.30 -15.16
N PRO A 53 -7.15 -0.82 -14.95
CA PRO A 53 -8.33 0.02 -14.76
C PRO A 53 -8.44 0.64 -13.35
N THR A 54 -7.92 -0.04 -12.34
CA THR A 54 -8.15 0.28 -10.92
C THR A 54 -6.85 0.72 -10.24
N LEU A 55 -6.38 1.89 -10.64
CA LEU A 55 -5.18 2.51 -10.07
C LEU A 55 -5.51 3.56 -9.00
N TYR A 56 -4.71 3.61 -7.94
CA TYR A 56 -4.82 4.62 -6.91
C TYR A 56 -4.18 5.94 -7.37
N TYR A 57 -4.98 7.00 -7.35
CA TYR A 57 -4.53 8.36 -7.57
C TYR A 57 -4.60 9.13 -6.26
N ARG A 58 -3.52 9.84 -5.95
CA ARG A 58 -3.39 10.61 -4.72
C ARG A 58 -4.53 11.62 -4.57
N GLN A 59 -5.02 11.75 -3.36
CA GLN A 59 -6.01 12.73 -2.99
C GLN A 59 -5.34 13.91 -2.29
N GLU A 60 -5.74 15.12 -2.64
CA GLU A 60 -5.35 16.35 -1.96
C GLU A 60 -6.60 16.91 -1.25
N LEU A 61 -6.45 17.32 0.01
CA LEU A 61 -7.48 18.03 0.74
C LEU A 61 -7.31 19.53 0.46
N ASP A 62 -8.36 20.18 -0.04
CA ASP A 62 -8.43 21.63 -0.17
C ASP A 62 -9.61 22.18 0.66
N ASP A 63 -9.75 23.51 0.73
CA ASP A 63 -10.82 24.19 1.47
C ASP A 63 -12.24 23.82 0.97
N ARG A 64 -12.36 23.16 -0.18
CA ARG A 64 -13.61 22.72 -0.81
C ARG A 64 -13.83 21.20 -0.73
N GLY A 65 -12.90 20.46 -0.11
CA GLY A 65 -13.01 19.03 0.15
C GLY A 65 -11.87 18.18 -0.42
N VAL A 66 -12.14 16.89 -0.64
CA VAL A 66 -11.15 15.94 -1.15
C VAL A 66 -11.13 15.97 -2.68
N ARG A 67 -10.05 16.45 -3.28
CA ARG A 67 -9.85 16.47 -4.73
C ARG A 67 -8.92 15.33 -5.15
N LYS A 68 -9.36 14.53 -6.13
CA LYS A 68 -8.48 13.55 -6.79
C LYS A 68 -7.46 14.28 -7.67
N THR A 69 -6.19 13.92 -7.53
CA THR A 69 -5.11 14.45 -8.37
C THR A 69 -4.84 13.52 -9.57
N GLN A 70 -3.99 13.98 -10.49
CA GLN A 70 -3.44 13.13 -11.56
C GLN A 70 -2.14 12.43 -11.13
N LYS A 71 -1.74 12.54 -9.85
CA LYS A 71 -0.53 11.91 -9.33
C LYS A 71 -0.85 10.46 -8.99
N LEU A 72 -0.23 9.54 -9.71
CA LEU A 72 -0.40 8.10 -9.57
C LEU A 72 0.46 7.58 -8.42
N GLY A 73 -0.09 6.69 -7.59
CA GLY A 73 0.63 6.06 -6.50
C GLY A 73 0.59 6.82 -5.16
N TRP A 74 1.05 6.13 -4.12
CA TRP A 74 1.09 6.62 -2.74
C TRP A 74 2.38 7.39 -2.47
N LEU A 75 2.32 8.53 -1.77
CA LEU A 75 3.55 9.21 -1.32
C LEU A 75 3.75 9.02 0.17
N THR A 76 4.83 8.34 0.51
CA THR A 76 5.37 8.33 1.85
C THR A 76 6.18 9.62 2.08
N SER A 77 5.81 10.36 3.11
CA SER A 77 6.42 11.62 3.51
C SER A 77 6.54 11.66 5.03
N THR A 78 7.23 12.66 5.56
CA THR A 78 7.32 12.87 7.02
C THR A 78 5.95 13.05 7.69
N ILE A 79 4.91 13.42 6.94
CA ILE A 79 3.54 13.55 7.42
C ILE A 79 2.78 12.23 7.30
N THR A 80 2.82 11.57 6.15
CA THR A 80 2.01 10.37 5.88
C THR A 80 2.57 9.11 6.52
N ARG A 81 3.89 9.03 6.72
CA ARG A 81 4.55 7.86 7.30
C ARG A 81 4.11 7.55 8.74
N PRO A 82 4.12 8.48 9.71
CA PRO A 82 3.63 8.17 11.06
C PRO A 82 2.15 7.76 11.05
N ILE A 83 1.31 8.46 10.26
CA ILE A 83 -0.12 8.16 10.15
C ILE A 83 -0.38 6.73 9.65
N MET A 84 0.31 6.31 8.60
CA MET A 84 0.10 4.96 8.04
C MET A 84 0.57 3.85 8.99
N ILE A 85 1.63 4.10 9.77
CA ILE A 85 2.12 3.16 10.79
C ILE A 85 1.15 3.07 11.96
N ASP A 86 0.65 4.20 12.47
CA ASP A 86 -0.34 4.22 13.56
C ASP A 86 -1.63 3.48 13.17
N ASP A 87 -2.09 3.66 11.94
CA ASP A 87 -3.25 2.98 11.40
C ASP A 87 -3.03 1.47 11.22
N LEU A 88 -1.85 1.05 10.78
CA LEU A 88 -1.49 -0.36 10.74
C LEU A 88 -1.45 -0.97 12.16
N ALA A 89 -0.85 -0.27 13.12
CA ALA A 89 -0.81 -0.69 14.51
C ALA A 89 -2.21 -0.81 15.13
N ALA A 90 -3.12 0.10 14.79
CA ALA A 90 -4.53 0.02 15.18
C ALA A 90 -5.21 -1.23 14.60
N LEU A 91 -5.04 -1.48 13.30
CA LEU A 91 -5.60 -2.66 12.65
C LEU A 91 -5.07 -3.97 13.26
N ILE A 92 -3.79 -4.03 13.62
CA ILE A 92 -3.19 -5.18 14.30
C ILE A 92 -3.88 -5.43 15.65
N ARG A 93 -4.08 -4.40 16.47
CA ARG A 93 -4.80 -4.51 17.76
C ARG A 93 -6.24 -4.98 17.59
N GLU A 94 -6.88 -4.64 16.48
CA GLU A 94 -8.25 -5.04 16.13
C GLU A 94 -8.35 -6.46 15.53
N GLY A 95 -7.22 -7.16 15.33
CA GLY A 95 -7.19 -8.52 14.82
C GLY A 95 -6.84 -8.63 13.33
N PHE A 96 -5.78 -7.95 12.89
CA PHE A 96 -5.25 -8.12 11.54
C PHE A 96 -4.86 -9.57 11.27
N SER A 97 -5.54 -10.22 10.31
CA SER A 97 -5.20 -11.57 9.88
C SER A 97 -4.05 -11.52 8.88
N CYS A 98 -2.85 -11.89 9.33
CA CYS A 98 -1.62 -11.95 8.54
C CYS A 98 -1.03 -13.37 8.59
N PRO A 99 -1.13 -14.17 7.52
CA PRO A 99 -0.57 -15.52 7.51
C PRO A 99 0.93 -15.57 7.18
N SER A 100 1.54 -14.44 6.77
CA SER A 100 2.96 -14.38 6.41
C SER A 100 3.83 -14.29 7.66
N LYS A 101 4.73 -15.26 7.82
CA LYS A 101 5.68 -15.30 8.94
C LYS A 101 6.68 -14.15 8.82
N GLU A 102 7.15 -13.88 7.61
CA GLU A 102 8.14 -12.88 7.26
C GLU A 102 7.59 -11.47 7.52
N THR A 103 6.33 -11.21 7.15
CA THR A 103 5.66 -9.94 7.48
C THR A 103 5.56 -9.74 9.00
N ILE A 104 5.22 -10.80 9.75
CA ILE A 104 5.14 -10.73 11.21
C ILE A 104 6.53 -10.47 11.82
N GLU A 105 7.58 -11.12 11.32
CA GLU A 105 8.95 -10.92 11.79
C GLU A 105 9.42 -9.47 11.57
N GLU A 106 9.16 -8.90 10.39
CA GLU A 106 9.45 -7.48 10.15
C GLU A 106 8.66 -6.56 11.09
N MET A 107 7.36 -6.82 11.30
CA MET A 107 6.53 -6.05 12.24
C MET A 107 7.05 -6.09 13.68
N MET A 108 7.57 -7.24 14.13
CA MET A 108 8.14 -7.40 15.47
C MET A 108 9.46 -6.65 15.65
N SER A 109 10.21 -6.46 14.56
CA SER A 109 11.47 -5.69 14.55
C SER A 109 11.27 -4.18 14.31
N PHE A 110 10.03 -3.73 14.14
CA PHE A 110 9.72 -2.33 13.85
C PHE A 110 9.53 -1.54 15.15
N VAL A 111 10.49 -0.68 15.48
CA VAL A 111 10.60 -0.01 16.78
C VAL A 111 10.52 1.51 16.64
N VAL A 112 10.02 2.19 17.67
CA VAL A 112 10.12 3.66 17.77
C VAL A 112 11.47 4.00 18.39
N LYS A 113 12.33 4.68 17.63
CA LYS A 113 13.64 5.15 18.07
C LYS A 113 13.50 6.34 19.03
N ASP A 114 14.61 6.67 19.70
CA ASP A 114 14.68 7.78 20.67
C ASP A 114 14.34 9.15 20.06
N ASP A 115 14.49 9.30 18.74
CA ASP A 115 14.11 10.52 18.01
C ASP A 115 12.62 10.57 17.63
N GLY A 116 11.84 9.58 18.07
CA GLY A 116 10.42 9.44 17.81
C GLY A 116 10.08 8.84 16.45
N LYS A 117 11.07 8.46 15.62
CA LYS A 117 10.79 7.80 14.34
C LYS A 117 10.59 6.31 14.51
N ALA A 118 9.50 5.79 13.94
CA ALA A 118 9.25 4.35 13.88
C ALA A 118 10.03 3.74 12.70
N GLU A 119 11.02 2.90 12.92
CA GLU A 119 11.85 2.30 11.86
C GLU A 119 12.21 0.87 12.24
N ALA A 120 12.57 0.04 11.26
CA ALA A 120 13.14 -1.27 11.55
C ALA A 120 14.43 -1.12 12.38
N GLU A 121 14.67 -2.09 13.27
CA GLU A 121 15.93 -2.25 13.97
C GLU A 121 17.11 -2.34 12.99
N ALA A 122 18.31 -2.04 13.49
CA ALA A 122 19.51 -2.05 12.67
C ALA A 122 19.72 -3.44 12.04
N SER A 123 19.82 -3.48 10.72
CA SER A 123 19.96 -4.71 9.90
C SER A 123 18.68 -5.52 9.68
N CYS A 124 17.50 -4.96 10.01
CA CYS A 124 16.19 -5.50 9.66
C CYS A 124 15.58 -4.75 8.46
N PHE A 125 14.67 -5.40 7.74
CA PHE A 125 13.92 -4.82 6.62
C PHE A 125 12.56 -4.31 7.10
N ASP A 126 12.02 -3.28 6.45
CA ASP A 126 10.67 -2.75 6.71
C ASP A 126 9.75 -2.73 5.47
N ASP A 127 10.18 -3.35 4.37
CA ASP A 127 9.47 -3.30 3.09
C ASP A 127 8.04 -3.87 3.20
N ARG A 128 7.84 -4.98 3.91
CA ARG A 128 6.51 -5.60 4.08
C ARG A 128 5.66 -4.78 5.04
N VAL A 129 6.25 -4.18 6.06
CA VAL A 129 5.55 -3.27 7.00
C VAL A 129 5.05 -2.04 6.26
N VAL A 130 5.90 -1.43 5.44
CA VAL A 130 5.54 -0.28 4.59
C VAL A 130 4.45 -0.67 3.59
N CYS A 131 4.59 -1.81 2.92
CA CYS A 131 3.58 -2.32 1.99
C CYS A 131 2.21 -2.51 2.66
N ALA A 132 2.17 -3.16 3.83
CA ALA A 132 0.96 -3.37 4.60
C ALA A 132 0.34 -2.03 5.05
N ALA A 133 1.15 -1.09 5.55
CA ALA A 133 0.69 0.22 6.00
C ALA A 133 0.07 1.03 4.86
N ILE A 134 0.68 1.00 3.66
CA ILE A 134 0.10 1.63 2.46
C ILE A 134 -1.25 1.00 2.13
N ALA A 135 -1.36 -0.33 2.14
CA ALA A 135 -2.62 -1.02 1.85
C ALA A 135 -3.74 -0.60 2.82
N VAL A 136 -3.44 -0.41 4.10
CA VAL A 136 -4.39 0.12 5.10
C VAL A 136 -4.85 1.53 4.72
N GLN A 137 -3.92 2.41 4.33
CA GLN A 137 -4.28 3.76 3.89
C GLN A 137 -5.19 3.73 2.66
N LEU A 138 -4.86 2.94 1.65
CA LEU A 138 -5.68 2.85 0.43
C LEU A 138 -7.10 2.35 0.75
N HIS A 139 -7.22 1.38 1.66
CA HIS A 139 -8.50 0.87 2.12
C HIS A 139 -9.34 1.98 2.76
N LYS A 140 -8.74 2.80 3.63
CA LYS A 140 -9.41 3.92 4.33
C LYS A 140 -9.79 5.07 3.39
N THR A 141 -8.95 5.43 2.43
CA THR A 141 -9.13 6.67 1.65
C THR A 141 -9.93 6.50 0.36
N THR A 142 -9.91 5.31 -0.25
CA THR A 142 -10.36 5.16 -1.65
C THR A 142 -11.85 4.83 -1.78
N GLY A 143 -12.52 4.46 -0.68
CA GLY A 143 -13.94 4.11 -0.68
C GLY A 143 -14.22 2.90 -1.58
N LEU A 144 -13.60 1.75 -1.27
CA LEU A 144 -13.61 0.54 -2.11
C LEU A 144 -15.01 0.07 -2.52
N GLU A 145 -16.03 0.36 -1.70
CA GLU A 145 -17.44 0.07 -1.96
C GLU A 145 -17.97 0.68 -3.26
N ARG A 146 -17.43 1.85 -3.63
CA ARG A 146 -17.78 2.52 -4.89
C ARG A 146 -17.11 1.86 -6.09
N ILE A 147 -15.91 1.32 -5.89
CA ILE A 147 -15.13 0.61 -6.92
C ILE A 147 -15.75 -0.77 -7.14
N TYR A 148 -16.10 -1.46 -6.06
CA TYR A 148 -16.61 -2.81 -6.06
C TYR A 148 -18.03 -2.88 -5.51
N SER A 149 -18.97 -2.26 -6.22
CA SER A 149 -20.39 -2.20 -5.83
C SER A 149 -21.04 -3.58 -5.63
N ASN A 150 -20.48 -4.63 -6.22
CA ASN A 150 -20.97 -6.00 -6.11
C ASN A 150 -20.43 -6.77 -4.89
N LEU A 151 -19.40 -6.28 -4.20
CA LEU A 151 -18.80 -7.01 -3.06
C LEU A 151 -19.69 -7.04 -1.82
N ARG A 152 -20.63 -6.10 -1.67
CA ARG A 152 -21.63 -6.06 -0.57
C ARG A 152 -22.82 -7.00 -0.73
N ARG A 153 -22.93 -7.75 -1.84
CA ARG A 153 -24.12 -8.58 -2.16
C ARG A 153 -24.03 -10.03 -1.67
N ARG A 154 -23.35 -10.29 -0.55
CA ARG A 154 -23.33 -11.62 0.06
C ARG A 154 -23.65 -11.55 1.55
#